data_AF-A0A7Y8LHK2-F1
#
_entry.id   AF-A0A7Y8LHK2-F1
#
_cell.length_a   1.000
_cell.length_b   1.000
_cell.length_c   1.000
_cell.angle_alpha   90.00
_cell.angle_beta   90.00
_cell.angle_gamma   90.00
#
_symmetry.space_group_name_H-M   'P 1'
#
loop_
_entity.id
_entity.type
_entity.pdbx_description
1 polymer ?
#
loop_
_entity_poly.entity_id
_entity_poly.type
_entity_poly.pdbx_seq_one_letter_code
_entity_poly.pdbx_strand_id
1 'polypeptide(L)'
;MITGPELRQAWTIARLEIRRAFFSKRSFWIYILAIFPAIIFFGHAISLKYQEKRYASRGMITAAQMDSIAKGESIDRVVERLPAVVEDHRYEFRRGRRGPRGPEEERVEEEHRTVQYYDGKRRAWVFSRNGVVQEINIRQLKDFESEREAFAGVFQYFYLRLAIFFGCLGIFINLFRGEMMDKTLHFWFLIPVKRSVLLLGKYMAGFIAAAVIFSGGALLAWWGMLWPQDSSAVNAYLAGSGYAHLSRYLLAAVLGCLGYGSVFLAAGLLLRNPIIPAVVILIWEGINGFLPDILQKLSVLFYLQSVCPTPAPIENDVPPVLRLLIAPAEPVGPAMAVLGLLMVTAIVLFAAAQAVRKLEINYSTD
;
A
#
# COMPACT_ATOMS: atom_id res chain seq x y z
N MET A 1 34.48 14.34 7.23
CA MET A 1 34.12 14.70 5.85
C MET A 1 34.66 13.63 4.91
N ILE A 2 33.84 13.18 3.95
CA ILE A 2 34.22 12.22 2.91
C ILE A 2 34.82 13.03 1.75
N THR A 3 35.98 12.65 1.25
CA THR A 3 36.64 13.35 0.14
C THR A 3 36.09 12.89 -1.22
N GLY A 4 36.23 13.69 -2.27
CA GLY A 4 35.80 13.32 -3.63
C GLY A 4 36.32 11.95 -4.13
N PRO A 5 37.60 11.60 -3.90
CA PRO A 5 38.13 10.27 -4.23
C PRO A 5 37.44 9.13 -3.47
N GLU A 6 37.13 9.34 -2.19
CA GLU A 6 36.43 8.36 -1.36
C GLU A 6 34.99 8.12 -1.84
N LEU A 7 34.31 9.16 -2.34
CA LEU A 7 32.97 9.00 -2.94
C LEU A 7 33.03 8.16 -4.22
N ARG A 8 34.05 8.35 -5.06
CA ARG A 8 34.27 7.50 -6.24
C ARG A 8 34.53 6.05 -5.86
N GLN A 9 35.31 5.82 -4.80
CA GLN A 9 35.55 4.47 -4.28
C GLN A 9 34.25 3.83 -3.76
N ALA A 10 33.46 4.56 -2.96
CA ALA A 10 32.15 4.10 -2.48
C ALA A 10 31.21 3.73 -3.65
N TRP A 11 31.18 4.55 -4.70
CA TRP A 11 30.38 4.29 -5.90
C TRP A 11 30.83 3.03 -6.64
N THR A 12 32.14 2.81 -6.79
CA THR A 12 32.67 1.58 -7.41
C THR A 12 32.26 0.35 -6.63
N ILE A 13 32.36 0.38 -5.30
CA ILE A 13 31.89 -0.69 -4.41
C ILE A 13 30.38 -0.89 -4.59
N ALA A 14 29.60 0.19 -4.60
CA ALA A 14 28.16 0.12 -4.75
C ALA A 14 27.77 -0.56 -6.06
N ARG A 15 28.43 -0.22 -7.17
CA ARG A 15 28.16 -0.81 -8.48
C ARG A 15 28.45 -2.31 -8.53
N LEU A 16 29.50 -2.78 -7.85
CA LEU A 16 29.83 -4.20 -7.74
C LEU A 16 28.74 -4.93 -6.93
N GLU A 17 28.33 -4.36 -5.81
CA GLU A 17 27.37 -4.97 -4.90
C GLU A 17 25.94 -5.00 -5.46
N ILE A 18 25.53 -3.99 -6.23
CA ILE A 18 24.23 -3.92 -6.90
C ILE A 18 23.96 -5.19 -7.73
N ARG A 19 24.94 -5.64 -8.52
CA ARG A 19 24.76 -6.86 -9.34
C ARG A 19 24.48 -8.10 -8.48
N ARG A 20 25.11 -8.18 -7.30
CA ARG A 20 24.91 -9.29 -6.37
C ARG A 20 23.57 -9.19 -5.66
N ALA A 21 23.15 -7.98 -5.28
CA ALA A 21 21.89 -7.73 -4.57
C ALA A 21 20.64 -8.02 -5.43
N PHE A 22 20.65 -7.64 -6.72
CA PHE A 22 19.49 -7.82 -7.61
C PHE A 22 19.23 -9.30 -7.98
N PHE A 23 20.28 -10.10 -8.17
CA PHE A 23 20.16 -11.48 -8.69
C PHE A 23 20.24 -12.57 -7.61
N SER A 24 20.24 -12.20 -6.34
CA SER A 24 20.26 -13.17 -5.24
C SER A 24 18.92 -13.88 -5.11
N LYS A 25 18.91 -15.22 -5.06
CA LYS A 25 17.69 -16.03 -4.80
C LYS A 25 17.02 -15.66 -3.47
N ARG A 26 17.80 -15.18 -2.49
CA ARG A 26 17.34 -14.76 -1.16
C ARG A 26 16.50 -13.47 -1.21
N SER A 27 16.62 -12.68 -2.29
CA SER A 27 15.90 -11.41 -2.45
C SER A 27 14.55 -11.55 -3.16
N PHE A 28 14.17 -12.75 -3.64
CA PHE A 28 13.00 -12.93 -4.51
C PHE A 28 11.68 -12.47 -3.86
N TRP A 29 11.50 -12.75 -2.56
CA TRP A 29 10.30 -12.37 -1.82
C TRP A 29 10.09 -10.84 -1.75
N ILE A 30 11.16 -10.05 -1.80
CA ILE A 30 11.07 -8.58 -1.78
C ILE A 30 10.39 -8.06 -3.06
N TYR A 31 10.66 -8.69 -4.21
CA TYR A 31 9.98 -8.33 -5.46
C TYR A 31 8.50 -8.67 -5.41
N ILE A 32 8.12 -9.82 -4.83
CA ILE A 32 6.72 -10.18 -4.61
C ILE A 32 6.05 -9.11 -3.76
N LEU A 33 6.68 -8.73 -2.64
CA LEU A 33 6.17 -7.72 -1.72
C LEU A 33 5.99 -6.36 -2.39
N ALA A 34 6.93 -5.96 -3.26
CA ALA A 34 6.88 -4.69 -4.00
C ALA A 34 5.84 -4.68 -5.14
N ILE A 35 5.60 -5.81 -5.80
CA ILE A 35 4.69 -5.94 -6.94
C ILE A 35 3.26 -6.32 -6.50
N PHE A 36 3.09 -6.86 -5.29
CA PHE A 36 1.80 -7.33 -4.78
C PHE A 36 0.64 -6.32 -4.95
N PRO A 37 0.78 -5.03 -4.59
CA PRO A 37 -0.28 -4.06 -4.82
C PRO A 37 -0.61 -3.88 -6.31
N ALA A 38 0.40 -3.90 -7.18
CA ALA A 38 0.17 -3.81 -8.61
C ALA A 38 -0.66 -4.99 -9.10
N ILE A 39 -0.38 -6.21 -8.64
CA ILE A 39 -1.19 -7.39 -8.99
C ILE A 39 -2.65 -7.20 -8.57
N ILE A 40 -2.89 -6.68 -7.36
CA ILE A 40 -4.27 -6.40 -6.89
C ILE A 40 -4.96 -5.40 -7.82
N PHE A 41 -4.33 -4.25 -8.10
CA PHE A 41 -4.94 -3.21 -8.92
C PHE A 41 -5.14 -3.66 -10.37
N PHE A 42 -4.19 -4.37 -10.97
CA PHE A 42 -4.37 -4.92 -12.31
C PHE A 42 -5.45 -6.00 -12.35
N GLY A 43 -5.51 -6.88 -11.35
CA GLY A 43 -6.57 -7.89 -11.22
C GLY A 43 -7.95 -7.24 -11.09
N HIS A 44 -8.07 -6.20 -10.26
CA HIS A 44 -9.28 -5.43 -10.11
C HIS A 44 -9.66 -4.71 -11.42
N ALA A 45 -8.70 -4.09 -12.09
CA ALA A 45 -8.91 -3.42 -13.36
C ALA A 45 -9.40 -4.37 -14.47
N ILE A 46 -8.87 -5.59 -14.53
CA ILE A 46 -9.34 -6.65 -15.44
C ILE A 46 -10.79 -7.03 -15.09
N SER A 47 -11.10 -7.19 -13.80
CA SER A 47 -12.46 -7.50 -13.33
C SER A 47 -13.45 -6.41 -13.74
N LEU A 48 -13.11 -5.13 -13.57
CA LEU A 48 -13.96 -4.00 -13.96
C LEU A 48 -14.20 -3.97 -15.48
N LYS A 49 -13.16 -4.17 -16.30
CA LYS A 49 -13.30 -4.24 -17.77
C LYS A 49 -14.15 -5.44 -18.20
N TYR A 50 -14.01 -6.57 -17.50
CA TYR A 50 -14.84 -7.75 -17.78
C TYR A 50 -16.30 -7.52 -17.41
N GLN A 51 -16.57 -6.92 -16.24
CA GLN A 51 -17.92 -6.53 -15.82
C GLN A 51 -18.57 -5.53 -16.77
N GLU A 52 -17.85 -4.48 -17.16
CA GLU A 52 -18.34 -3.49 -18.13
C GLU A 52 -18.74 -4.14 -19.46
N LYS A 53 -17.88 -5.00 -20.03
CA LYS A 53 -18.20 -5.72 -21.27
C LYS A 53 -19.41 -6.64 -21.12
N ARG A 54 -19.51 -7.35 -19.99
CA ARG A 54 -20.63 -8.25 -19.68
C ARG A 54 -21.94 -7.48 -19.50
N TYR A 55 -21.91 -6.30 -18.90
CA TYR A 55 -23.10 -5.47 -18.73
C TYR A 55 -23.51 -4.82 -20.05
N ALA A 56 -22.55 -4.30 -20.81
CA ALA A 56 -22.81 -3.74 -22.13
C ALA A 56 -23.41 -4.77 -23.10
N SER A 57 -23.01 -6.05 -23.04
CA SER A 57 -23.56 -7.10 -23.89
C SER A 57 -24.97 -7.55 -23.51
N ARG A 58 -25.41 -7.29 -22.27
CA ARG A 58 -26.77 -7.60 -21.79
C ARG A 58 -27.79 -6.48 -22.03
N GLY A 59 -27.32 -5.35 -22.54
CA GLY A 59 -28.13 -4.19 -22.85
C GLY A 59 -27.97 -3.05 -21.85
N MET A 60 -28.20 -1.84 -22.32
CA MET A 60 -28.03 -0.61 -21.56
C MET A 60 -29.35 0.15 -21.52
N ILE A 61 -29.63 0.78 -20.39
CA ILE A 61 -30.72 1.74 -20.26
C ILE A 61 -30.17 3.16 -20.30
N THR A 62 -31.02 4.15 -20.54
CA THR A 62 -30.60 5.56 -20.47
C THR A 62 -30.51 6.04 -19.02
N ALA A 63 -29.71 7.09 -18.78
CA ALA A 63 -29.58 7.69 -17.46
C ALA A 63 -30.95 8.16 -16.90
N ALA A 64 -31.80 8.75 -17.75
CA ALA A 64 -33.14 9.18 -17.35
C ALA A 64 -34.06 8.01 -16.97
N GLN A 65 -33.95 6.88 -17.68
CA GLN A 65 -34.66 5.65 -17.33
C GLN A 65 -34.19 5.08 -15.99
N MET A 66 -32.89 5.15 -15.69
CA MET A 66 -32.34 4.73 -14.41
C MET A 66 -32.89 5.59 -13.25
N ASP A 67 -32.89 6.90 -13.44
CA ASP A 67 -33.34 7.86 -12.42
C ASP A 67 -34.88 7.84 -12.26
N SER A 68 -35.62 7.25 -13.21
CA SER A 68 -37.08 7.07 -13.12
C SER A 68 -37.52 5.96 -12.15
N ILE A 69 -36.60 5.11 -11.67
CA ILE A 69 -36.92 4.00 -10.76
C ILE A 69 -37.22 4.56 -9.37
N ALA A 70 -38.46 4.38 -8.90
CA ALA A 70 -38.90 4.88 -7.60
C ALA A 70 -39.05 3.76 -6.55
N LYS A 71 -38.72 4.09 -5.29
CA LYS A 71 -39.05 3.23 -4.15
C LYS A 71 -40.57 3.15 -3.98
N GLY A 72 -41.09 1.97 -3.68
CA GLY A 72 -42.52 1.70 -3.56
C GLY A 72 -43.20 1.32 -4.88
N GLU A 73 -42.51 1.36 -6.02
CA GLU A 73 -43.06 0.90 -7.30
C GLU A 73 -43.09 -0.64 -7.37
N SER A 74 -44.03 -1.19 -8.15
CA SER A 74 -44.08 -2.62 -8.47
C SER A 74 -42.90 -3.01 -9.36
N ILE A 75 -42.11 -4.00 -8.97
CA ILE A 75 -40.91 -4.42 -9.71
C ILE A 75 -41.25 -4.91 -11.13
N ASP A 76 -42.39 -5.58 -11.32
CA ASP A 76 -42.81 -6.06 -12.64
C ASP A 76 -43.08 -4.90 -13.61
N ARG A 77 -43.69 -3.81 -13.13
CA ARG A 77 -43.88 -2.59 -13.95
C ARG A 77 -42.55 -1.94 -14.32
N VAL A 78 -41.59 -1.94 -13.40
CA VAL A 78 -40.24 -1.41 -13.67
C VAL A 78 -39.52 -2.26 -14.72
N VAL A 79 -39.65 -3.58 -14.64
CA VAL A 79 -39.05 -4.53 -15.60
C VAL A 79 -39.71 -4.42 -16.98
N GLU A 80 -41.03 -4.29 -17.06
CA GLU A 80 -41.74 -4.10 -18.34
C GLU A 80 -41.42 -2.75 -19.00
N ARG A 81 -41.24 -1.68 -18.19
CA ARG A 81 -40.95 -0.33 -18.68
C ARG A 81 -39.52 -0.21 -19.21
N LEU A 82 -38.57 -0.95 -18.65
CA LEU A 82 -37.15 -0.81 -18.97
C LEU A 82 -36.72 -1.81 -20.05
N PRO A 83 -35.99 -1.36 -21.08
CA PRO A 83 -35.73 -2.16 -22.28
C PRO A 83 -34.70 -3.28 -22.07
N ALA A 84 -33.90 -3.21 -21.00
CA ALA A 84 -32.83 -4.16 -20.75
C ALA A 84 -32.66 -4.41 -19.26
N VAL A 85 -32.46 -5.68 -18.91
CA VAL A 85 -32.15 -6.14 -17.55
C VAL A 85 -30.82 -6.88 -17.61
N VAL A 86 -29.88 -6.47 -16.75
CA VAL A 86 -28.54 -7.05 -16.72
C VAL A 86 -28.54 -8.36 -15.96
N GLU A 87 -29.12 -8.38 -14.76
CA GLU A 87 -29.29 -9.57 -13.94
C GLU A 87 -30.63 -9.50 -13.24
N ASP A 88 -31.34 -10.63 -13.20
CA ASP A 88 -32.60 -10.78 -12.49
C ASP A 88 -32.51 -12.06 -11.65
N HIS A 89 -32.47 -11.89 -10.34
CA HIS A 89 -32.41 -12.99 -9.40
C HIS A 89 -33.64 -12.97 -8.52
N ARG A 90 -34.39 -14.06 -8.52
CA ARG A 90 -35.57 -14.27 -7.69
C ARG A 90 -35.27 -15.34 -6.66
N TYR A 91 -35.49 -15.03 -5.38
CA TYR A 91 -35.32 -15.93 -4.26
C TYR A 91 -36.57 -15.93 -3.40
N GLU A 92 -37.15 -17.10 -3.19
CA GLU A 92 -38.29 -17.28 -2.30
C GLU A 92 -37.79 -17.69 -0.92
N PHE A 93 -38.06 -16.87 0.09
CA PHE A 93 -37.70 -17.14 1.46
C PHE A 93 -38.93 -17.63 2.23
N ARG A 94 -38.93 -18.91 2.62
CA ARG A 94 -39.96 -19.49 3.49
C ARG A 94 -39.56 -19.34 4.95
N ARG A 95 -40.20 -18.41 5.67
CA ARG A 95 -39.96 -18.23 7.11
C ARG A 95 -41.04 -18.96 7.91
N GLY A 96 -40.67 -20.03 8.60
CA GLY A 96 -41.55 -20.66 9.59
C GLY A 96 -41.63 -19.80 10.84
N ARG A 97 -42.77 -19.15 11.09
CA ARG A 97 -43.00 -18.39 12.32
C ARG A 97 -43.55 -19.35 13.38
N ARG A 98 -42.73 -19.73 14.37
CA ARG A 98 -43.19 -20.54 15.51
C ARG A 98 -43.98 -19.63 16.46
N GLY A 99 -45.31 -19.72 16.43
CA GLY A 99 -46.18 -18.97 17.32
C GLY A 99 -46.05 -19.42 18.80
N PRO A 100 -46.39 -18.57 19.78
CA PRO A 100 -46.35 -18.93 21.21
C PRO A 100 -47.32 -20.04 21.65
N ARG A 101 -48.28 -20.42 20.80
CA ARG A 101 -49.30 -21.45 21.06
C ARG A 101 -49.38 -22.42 19.87
N GLY A 102 -48.96 -23.67 20.07
CA GLY A 102 -49.37 -24.83 19.25
C GLY A 102 -48.88 -24.87 17.78
N PRO A 103 -49.01 -26.03 17.10
CA PRO A 103 -48.35 -26.32 15.82
C PRO A 103 -49.14 -25.81 14.61
N GLU A 104 -49.50 -24.52 14.58
CA GLU A 104 -49.84 -23.85 13.32
C GLU A 104 -48.64 -23.02 12.89
N GLU A 105 -47.80 -23.62 12.04
CA GLU A 105 -46.75 -22.89 11.32
C GLU A 105 -47.44 -21.94 10.32
N GLU A 106 -47.67 -20.70 10.73
CA GLU A 106 -48.02 -19.63 9.79
C GLU A 106 -46.80 -19.41 8.88
N ARG A 107 -46.84 -20.04 7.69
CA ARG A 107 -45.79 -19.92 6.67
C ARG A 107 -45.98 -18.60 5.95
N VAL A 108 -45.16 -17.62 6.30
CA VAL A 108 -45.05 -16.40 5.51
C VAL A 108 -44.04 -16.68 4.40
N GLU A 109 -44.54 -16.80 3.17
CA GLU A 109 -43.70 -16.82 1.97
C GLU A 109 -43.34 -15.37 1.63
N GLU A 110 -42.06 -15.01 1.78
CA GLU A 110 -41.54 -13.72 1.34
C GLU A 110 -40.79 -13.91 0.01
N GLU A 111 -41.15 -13.13 -1.00
CA GLU A 111 -40.45 -13.14 -2.28
C GLU A 111 -39.43 -12.00 -2.31
N HIS A 112 -38.14 -12.31 -2.47
CA HIS A 112 -37.09 -11.32 -2.68
C HIS A 112 -36.64 -11.37 -4.14
N ARG A 113 -36.68 -10.23 -4.83
CA ARG A 113 -36.21 -10.12 -6.21
C ARG A 113 -35.18 -9.01 -6.30
N THR A 114 -34.03 -9.32 -6.86
CA THR A 114 -32.95 -8.36 -7.10
C THR A 114 -32.74 -8.21 -8.60
N VAL A 115 -33.00 -7.00 -9.08
CA VAL A 115 -32.83 -6.65 -10.50
C VAL A 115 -31.68 -5.66 -10.64
N GLN A 116 -30.82 -5.89 -11.61
CA GLN A 116 -29.68 -5.03 -11.92
C GLN A 116 -29.86 -4.35 -13.27
N TYR A 117 -29.56 -3.05 -13.29
CA TYR A 117 -29.59 -2.21 -14.49
C TYR A 117 -28.23 -1.53 -14.69
N TYR A 118 -27.92 -1.19 -15.95
CA TYR A 118 -26.68 -0.52 -16.32
C TYR A 118 -26.94 0.60 -17.33
N ASP A 119 -26.43 1.82 -17.07
CA ASP A 119 -26.60 2.98 -17.97
C ASP A 119 -25.40 3.25 -18.90
N GLY A 120 -24.37 2.40 -18.86
CA GLY A 120 -23.10 2.63 -19.54
C GLY A 120 -22.01 3.20 -18.62
N LYS A 121 -22.36 3.78 -17.47
CA LYS A 121 -21.41 4.26 -16.44
C LYS A 121 -21.80 3.85 -15.03
N ARG A 122 -23.10 3.87 -14.73
CA ARG A 122 -23.66 3.53 -13.42
C ARG A 122 -24.33 2.17 -13.45
N ARG A 123 -24.19 1.42 -12.35
CA ARG A 123 -24.99 0.24 -12.05
C ARG A 123 -26.04 0.58 -10.99
N ALA A 124 -27.26 0.11 -11.16
CA ALA A 124 -28.28 0.16 -10.11
C ALA A 124 -28.65 -1.25 -9.67
N TRP A 125 -28.64 -1.45 -8.37
CA TRP A 125 -29.17 -2.62 -7.70
C TRP A 125 -30.52 -2.27 -7.12
N VAL A 126 -31.57 -2.89 -7.65
CA VAL A 126 -32.95 -2.68 -7.21
C VAL A 126 -33.38 -3.92 -6.43
N PHE A 127 -33.57 -3.76 -5.13
CA PHE A 127 -34.06 -4.81 -4.24
C PHE A 127 -35.56 -4.64 -4.01
N SER A 128 -36.31 -5.69 -4.34
CA SER A 128 -37.75 -5.79 -4.18
C SER A 128 -38.10 -6.88 -3.18
N ARG A 129 -39.09 -6.61 -2.33
CA ARG A 129 -39.69 -7.59 -1.42
C ARG A 129 -41.20 -7.64 -1.69
N ASN A 130 -41.73 -8.85 -1.89
CA ASN A 130 -43.14 -9.11 -2.19
C ASN A 130 -43.65 -8.26 -3.37
N GLY A 131 -42.83 -8.16 -4.42
CA GLY A 131 -43.14 -7.40 -5.63
C GLY A 131 -42.94 -5.88 -5.54
N VAL A 132 -42.62 -5.31 -4.37
CA VAL A 132 -42.43 -3.86 -4.18
C VAL A 132 -40.96 -3.48 -3.99
N VAL A 133 -40.49 -2.47 -4.73
CA VAL A 133 -39.12 -1.94 -4.61
C VAL A 133 -38.92 -1.27 -3.24
N GLN A 134 -37.98 -1.78 -2.44
CA GLN A 134 -37.66 -1.23 -1.12
C GLN A 134 -36.35 -0.43 -1.13
N GLU A 135 -35.32 -0.98 -1.79
CA GLU A 135 -33.99 -0.39 -1.82
C GLU A 135 -33.50 -0.24 -3.26
N ILE A 136 -32.87 0.89 -3.53
CA ILE A 136 -32.25 1.20 -4.82
C ILE A 136 -30.85 1.69 -4.48
N ASN A 137 -29.83 0.94 -4.89
CA ASN A 137 -28.43 1.28 -4.67
C ASN A 137 -27.79 1.57 -6.04
N ILE A 138 -27.60 2.85 -6.34
CA ILE A 138 -26.96 3.30 -7.58
C ILE A 138 -25.49 3.58 -7.25
N ARG A 139 -24.58 2.91 -7.96
CA ARG A 139 -23.13 3.13 -7.82
C ARG A 139 -22.51 3.33 -9.20
N GLN A 140 -21.49 4.19 -9.27
CA GLN A 140 -20.63 4.22 -10.45
C GLN A 140 -19.86 2.91 -10.53
N LEU A 141 -19.79 2.32 -11.72
CA LEU A 141 -19.04 1.07 -11.92
C LEU A 141 -17.54 1.32 -11.83
N LYS A 142 -17.08 2.44 -12.39
CA LYS A 142 -15.70 2.93 -12.35
C LYS A 142 -15.65 4.24 -11.59
N ASP A 143 -15.71 4.16 -10.26
CA ASP A 143 -15.56 5.35 -9.43
C ASP A 143 -14.08 5.67 -9.24
N PHE A 144 -13.61 6.72 -9.90
CA PHE A 144 -12.21 7.13 -9.85
C PHE A 144 -11.77 7.64 -8.48
N GLU A 145 -12.68 8.23 -7.70
CA GLU A 145 -12.36 8.76 -6.37
C GLU A 145 -12.15 7.62 -5.37
N SER A 146 -13.10 6.66 -5.34
CA SER A 146 -12.99 5.45 -4.53
C SER A 146 -11.70 4.66 -4.82
N GLU A 147 -11.30 4.54 -6.09
CA GLU A 147 -10.06 3.85 -6.49
C GLU A 147 -8.79 4.57 -6.00
N ARG A 148 -8.80 5.92 -5.99
CA ARG A 148 -7.71 6.72 -5.45
C ARG A 148 -7.59 6.60 -3.94
N GLU A 149 -8.72 6.54 -3.23
CA GLU A 149 -8.75 6.30 -1.79
C GLU A 149 -8.23 4.89 -1.45
N ALA A 150 -8.67 3.88 -2.21
CA ALA A 150 -8.17 2.52 -2.07
C ALA A 150 -6.66 2.44 -2.31
N PHE A 151 -6.15 3.10 -3.36
CA PHE A 151 -4.71 3.20 -3.61
C PHE A 151 -3.96 3.89 -2.47
N ALA A 152 -4.47 5.02 -1.95
CA ALA A 152 -3.87 5.72 -0.82
C ALA A 152 -3.79 4.84 0.43
N GLY A 153 -4.87 4.09 0.73
CA GLY A 153 -4.92 3.13 1.83
C GLY A 153 -3.90 2.00 1.66
N VAL A 154 -3.88 1.35 0.50
CA VAL A 154 -2.90 0.29 0.20
C VAL A 154 -1.47 0.82 0.26
N PHE A 155 -1.22 2.02 -0.27
CA PHE A 155 0.10 2.63 -0.22
C PHE A 155 0.56 2.90 1.21
N GLN A 156 -0.29 3.50 2.05
CA GLN A 156 0.11 3.86 3.41
C GLN A 156 0.15 2.66 4.37
N TYR A 157 -0.86 1.79 4.35
CA TYR A 157 -0.93 0.68 5.30
C TYR A 157 -0.09 -0.51 4.89
N PHE A 158 -0.11 -0.90 3.62
CA PHE A 158 0.67 -2.04 3.16
C PHE A 158 2.05 -1.60 2.68
N TYR A 159 2.14 -0.60 1.79
CA TYR A 159 3.43 -0.28 1.16
C TYR A 159 4.43 0.33 2.14
N LEU A 160 4.06 1.41 2.83
CA LEU A 160 4.98 2.09 3.75
C LEU A 160 5.27 1.26 5.01
N ARG A 161 4.24 0.68 5.64
CA ARG A 161 4.40 0.00 6.94
C ARG A 161 4.92 -1.43 6.82
N LEU A 162 4.51 -2.18 5.79
CA LEU A 162 4.94 -3.57 5.61
C LEU A 162 5.98 -3.69 4.49
N ALA A 163 5.65 -3.26 3.27
CA ALA A 163 6.46 -3.58 2.10
C ALA A 163 7.87 -2.99 2.18
N ILE A 164 7.97 -1.67 2.39
CA ILE A 164 9.25 -0.97 2.51
C ILE A 164 9.98 -1.40 3.78
N PHE A 165 9.25 -1.56 4.90
CA PHE A 165 9.84 -1.99 6.17
C PHE A 165 10.55 -3.35 6.04
N PHE A 166 9.80 -4.39 5.65
CA PHE A 166 10.35 -5.75 5.51
C PHE A 166 11.31 -5.87 4.33
N GLY A 167 11.10 -5.09 3.27
CA GLY A 167 12.04 -4.96 2.16
C GLY A 167 13.39 -4.44 2.60
N CYS A 168 13.40 -3.30 3.31
CA CYS A 168 14.62 -2.71 3.84
C CYS A 168 15.27 -3.62 4.87
N LEU A 169 14.48 -4.25 5.74
CA LEU A 169 14.96 -5.26 6.67
C LEU A 169 15.74 -6.36 5.94
N GLY A 170 15.12 -6.98 4.92
CA GLY A 170 15.70 -8.07 4.16
C GLY A 170 16.93 -7.67 3.34
N ILE A 171 16.93 -6.47 2.75
CA ILE A 171 18.08 -5.97 1.98
C ILE A 171 19.23 -5.61 2.93
N PHE A 172 19.01 -4.63 3.82
CA PHE A 172 20.10 -3.97 4.55
C PHE A 172 20.70 -4.81 5.67
N ILE A 173 19.97 -5.73 6.30
CA ILE A 173 20.58 -6.67 7.25
C ILE A 173 21.52 -7.62 6.51
N ASN A 174 21.10 -8.13 5.35
CA ASN A 174 21.87 -9.12 4.61
C ASN A 174 23.16 -8.57 4.00
N LEU A 175 23.28 -7.25 3.79
CA LEU A 175 24.47 -6.60 3.24
C LEU A 175 25.77 -6.84 4.03
N PHE A 176 25.67 -6.92 5.36
CA PHE A 176 26.81 -7.23 6.23
C PHE A 176 26.70 -8.61 6.84
N ARG A 177 25.51 -8.97 7.31
CA ARG A 177 25.30 -10.24 7.99
C ARG A 177 25.40 -11.42 7.04
N GLY A 178 24.87 -11.31 5.82
CA GLY A 178 24.99 -12.36 4.82
C GLY A 178 26.45 -12.73 4.58
N GLU A 179 27.31 -11.72 4.43
CA GLU A 179 28.74 -11.93 4.26
C GLU A 179 29.48 -12.38 5.52
N MET A 180 28.98 -12.02 6.70
CA MET A 180 29.52 -12.49 7.97
C MET A 180 29.24 -13.98 8.17
N MET A 181 28.02 -14.44 7.89
CA MET A 181 27.64 -15.86 7.94
C MET A 181 28.36 -16.67 6.87
N ASP A 182 28.48 -16.11 5.65
CA ASP A 182 29.20 -16.75 4.56
C ASP A 182 30.74 -16.66 4.75
N LYS A 183 31.23 -16.11 5.87
CA LYS A 183 32.65 -15.92 6.21
C LYS A 183 33.46 -15.20 5.12
N THR A 184 32.85 -14.31 4.35
CA THR A 184 33.50 -13.57 3.25
C THR A 184 33.83 -12.12 3.61
N LEU A 185 33.33 -11.61 4.75
CA LEU A 185 33.52 -10.21 5.15
C LEU A 185 35.00 -9.80 5.30
N HIS A 186 35.88 -10.73 5.71
CA HIS A 186 37.31 -10.44 5.87
C HIS A 186 37.99 -10.02 4.55
N PHE A 187 37.55 -10.54 3.40
CA PHE A 187 38.10 -10.14 2.10
C PHE A 187 37.87 -8.65 1.81
N TRP A 188 36.71 -8.10 2.22
CA TRP A 188 36.42 -6.68 2.07
C TRP A 188 37.28 -5.79 2.96
N PHE A 189 37.79 -6.32 4.09
CA PHE A 189 38.67 -5.58 4.99
C PHE A 189 40.14 -5.60 4.57
N LEU A 190 40.53 -6.50 3.66
CA LEU A 190 41.87 -6.53 3.06
C LEU A 190 42.05 -5.50 1.94
N ILE A 191 40.95 -5.01 1.37
CA ILE A 191 40.97 -3.98 0.33
C ILE A 191 41.50 -2.68 0.96
N PRO A 192 42.42 -1.93 0.32
CA PRO A 192 43.01 -0.70 0.85
C PRO A 192 42.03 0.48 0.79
N VAL A 193 40.86 0.34 1.43
CA VAL A 193 39.78 1.31 1.48
C VAL A 193 39.38 1.50 2.94
N LYS A 194 39.12 2.75 3.34
CA LYS A 194 38.64 3.06 4.69
C LYS A 194 37.32 2.34 4.94
N ARG A 195 37.16 1.72 6.11
CA ARG A 195 35.96 0.94 6.43
C ARG A 195 34.65 1.77 6.39
N SER A 196 34.73 3.08 6.64
CA SER A 196 33.57 3.98 6.49
C SER A 196 33.14 4.18 5.02
N VAL A 197 34.08 4.11 4.08
CA VAL A 197 33.81 4.18 2.64
C VAL A 197 33.20 2.87 2.13
N LEU A 198 33.66 1.74 2.68
CA LEU A 198 33.05 0.43 2.43
C LEU A 198 31.59 0.39 2.91
N LEU A 199 31.32 0.87 4.12
CA LEU A 199 29.94 0.97 4.65
C LEU A 199 29.07 1.85 3.74
N LEU A 200 29.57 3.01 3.33
CA LEU A 200 28.83 3.91 2.46
C LEU A 200 28.52 3.26 1.11
N GLY A 201 29.50 2.61 0.47
CA GLY A 201 29.30 1.92 -0.80
C GLY A 201 28.24 0.82 -0.71
N LYS A 202 28.29 0.02 0.37
CA LYS A 202 27.28 -0.99 0.65
C LYS A 202 25.90 -0.38 0.86
N TYR A 203 25.79 0.64 1.72
CA TYR A 203 24.51 1.33 1.94
C TYR A 203 23.94 1.90 0.64
N MET A 204 24.75 2.55 -0.19
CA MET A 204 24.33 3.09 -1.48
C MET A 204 23.82 2.00 -2.42
N ALA A 205 24.47 0.83 -2.48
CA ALA A 205 23.99 -0.30 -3.27
C ALA A 205 22.61 -0.78 -2.81
N GLY A 206 22.45 -1.02 -1.51
CA GLY A 206 21.17 -1.44 -0.92
C GLY A 206 20.08 -0.40 -1.15
N PHE A 207 20.41 0.89 -0.98
CA PHE A 207 19.49 2.01 -1.19
C PHE A 207 19.02 2.09 -2.65
N ILE A 208 19.94 2.03 -3.61
CA ILE A 208 19.56 2.08 -5.04
C ILE A 208 18.70 0.87 -5.40
N ALA A 209 19.05 -0.32 -4.92
CA ALA A 209 18.25 -1.52 -5.16
C ALA A 209 16.84 -1.38 -4.58
N ALA A 210 16.73 -1.01 -3.30
CA ALA A 210 15.45 -0.80 -2.62
C ALA A 210 14.62 0.30 -3.31
N ALA A 211 15.23 1.45 -3.60
CA ALA A 211 14.57 2.58 -4.24
C ALA A 211 14.02 2.20 -5.61
N VAL A 212 14.77 1.46 -6.44
CA VAL A 212 14.30 1.00 -7.76
C VAL A 212 13.16 0.00 -7.61
N ILE A 213 13.28 -0.98 -6.71
CA ILE A 213 12.28 -2.04 -6.51
C ILE A 213 10.95 -1.43 -6.01
N PHE A 214 11.00 -0.61 -4.95
CA PHE A 214 9.81 -0.03 -4.33
C PHE A 214 9.23 1.14 -5.12
N SER A 215 10.06 1.97 -5.76
CA SER A 215 9.51 3.01 -6.65
C SER A 215 8.89 2.38 -7.90
N GLY A 216 9.52 1.35 -8.46
CA GLY A 216 8.97 0.61 -9.60
C GLY A 216 7.66 -0.10 -9.27
N GLY A 217 7.56 -0.75 -8.10
CA GLY A 217 6.32 -1.38 -7.64
C GLY A 217 5.21 -0.35 -7.38
N ALA A 218 5.53 0.80 -6.77
CA ALA A 218 4.58 1.89 -6.58
C ALA A 218 4.09 2.49 -7.91
N LEU A 219 4.99 2.69 -8.88
CA LEU A 219 4.65 3.12 -10.24
C LEU A 219 3.69 2.14 -10.92
N LEU A 220 3.98 0.84 -10.85
CA LEU A 220 3.13 -0.19 -11.44
C LEU A 220 1.76 -0.25 -10.79
N ALA A 221 1.68 -0.10 -9.46
CA ALA A 221 0.41 -0.05 -8.75
C ALA A 221 -0.42 1.19 -9.13
N TRP A 222 0.23 2.35 -9.21
CA TRP A 222 -0.41 3.58 -9.66
C TRP A 222 -0.91 3.49 -11.10
N TRP A 223 -0.13 2.87 -11.98
CA TRP A 223 -0.55 2.57 -13.35
C TRP A 223 -1.76 1.61 -13.38
N GLY A 224 -1.73 0.55 -12.55
CA GLY A 224 -2.83 -0.41 -12.43
C GLY A 224 -4.14 0.25 -12.02
N MET A 225 -4.09 1.22 -11.10
CA MET A 225 -5.25 2.03 -10.68
C MET A 225 -5.83 2.88 -11.83
N LEU A 226 -4.99 3.41 -12.71
CA LEU A 226 -5.43 4.24 -13.85
C LEU A 226 -5.94 3.42 -15.04
N TRP A 227 -5.49 2.18 -15.19
CA TRP A 227 -5.78 1.32 -16.33
C TRP A 227 -7.27 1.06 -16.66
N PRO A 228 -8.18 0.87 -15.69
CA PRO A 228 -9.60 0.63 -15.98
C PRO A 228 -10.39 1.91 -16.26
N GLN A 229 -9.82 3.08 -15.97
CA GLN A 229 -10.53 4.35 -15.96
C GLN A 229 -10.73 4.94 -17.35
N ASP A 230 -11.73 5.80 -17.48
CA ASP A 230 -12.03 6.49 -18.74
C ASP A 230 -10.91 7.47 -19.11
N SER A 231 -10.54 7.53 -20.40
CA SER A 231 -9.43 8.36 -20.88
C SER A 231 -9.61 9.85 -20.56
N SER A 232 -10.85 10.35 -20.53
CA SER A 232 -11.14 11.74 -20.17
C SER A 232 -10.86 12.04 -18.69
N ALA A 233 -11.26 11.13 -17.80
CA ALA A 233 -11.02 11.26 -16.36
C ALA A 233 -9.52 11.17 -16.04
N VAL A 234 -8.80 10.26 -16.70
CA VAL A 234 -7.34 10.13 -16.57
C VAL A 234 -6.64 11.40 -17.06
N ASN A 235 -7.02 11.93 -18.22
CA ASN A 235 -6.42 13.16 -18.75
C ASN A 235 -6.68 14.37 -17.85
N ALA A 236 -7.90 14.52 -17.33
CA ALA A 236 -8.22 15.58 -16.38
C ALA A 236 -7.39 15.47 -15.08
N TYR A 237 -7.20 14.25 -14.58
CA TYR A 237 -6.37 13.98 -13.41
C TYR A 237 -4.89 14.29 -13.66
N LEU A 238 -4.33 13.83 -14.78
CA LEU A 238 -2.93 14.06 -15.14
C LEU A 238 -2.63 15.54 -15.40
N ALA A 239 -3.56 16.27 -16.02
CA ALA A 239 -3.43 17.71 -16.24
C ALA A 239 -3.50 18.52 -14.94
N GLY A 240 -4.24 18.03 -13.94
CA GLY A 240 -4.32 18.62 -12.61
C GLY A 240 -3.20 18.14 -11.69
N SER A 241 -3.56 17.38 -10.67
CA SER A 241 -2.65 17.00 -9.57
C SER A 241 -1.96 15.65 -9.77
N GLY A 242 -2.22 14.92 -10.86
CA GLY A 242 -1.81 13.53 -11.02
C GLY A 242 -0.31 13.28 -10.92
N TYR A 243 0.50 14.08 -11.63
CA TYR A 243 1.96 13.98 -11.55
C TYR A 243 2.52 14.42 -10.19
N ALA A 244 1.87 15.39 -9.53
CA ALA A 244 2.26 15.84 -8.19
C ALA A 244 1.96 14.78 -7.12
N HIS A 245 0.86 14.02 -7.28
CA HIS A 245 0.55 12.90 -6.40
C HIS A 245 1.56 11.77 -6.61
N LEU A 246 1.84 11.42 -7.86
CA LEU A 246 2.82 10.40 -8.22
C LEU A 246 4.19 10.72 -7.62
N SER A 247 4.71 11.93 -7.83
CA SER A 247 6.03 12.32 -7.33
C SER A 247 6.12 12.27 -5.81
N ARG A 248 5.05 12.65 -5.09
CA ARG A 248 4.98 12.53 -3.61
C ARG A 248 4.96 11.09 -3.14
N TYR A 249 4.24 10.19 -3.82
CA TYR A 249 4.27 8.76 -3.50
C TYR A 249 5.64 8.14 -3.74
N LEU A 250 6.29 8.46 -4.87
CA LEU A 250 7.65 7.98 -5.14
C LEU A 250 8.66 8.56 -4.17
N LEU A 251 8.54 9.85 -3.84
CA LEU A 251 9.38 10.49 -2.85
C LEU A 251 9.23 9.82 -1.48
N ALA A 252 8.00 9.54 -1.03
CA ALA A 252 7.75 8.80 0.20
C ALA A 252 8.36 7.39 0.16
N ALA A 253 8.27 6.68 -0.97
CA ALA A 253 8.89 5.36 -1.11
C ALA A 253 10.43 5.42 -1.01
N VAL A 254 11.05 6.38 -1.71
CA VAL A 254 12.51 6.60 -1.68
C VAL A 254 12.98 7.02 -0.29
N LEU A 255 12.26 7.94 0.36
CA LEU A 255 12.54 8.38 1.72
C LEU A 255 12.41 7.22 2.70
N GLY A 256 11.39 6.37 2.56
CA GLY A 256 11.24 5.17 3.38
C GLY A 256 12.43 4.24 3.23
N CYS A 257 12.89 4.00 1.99
CA CYS A 257 14.09 3.21 1.73
C CYS A 257 15.35 3.82 2.35
N LEU A 258 15.46 5.14 2.34
CA LEU A 258 16.59 5.87 2.92
C LEU A 258 16.61 5.72 4.45
N GLY A 259 15.50 6.07 5.10
CA GLY A 259 15.33 6.08 6.55
C GLY A 259 15.46 4.68 7.14
N TYR A 260 14.54 3.77 6.78
CA TYR A 260 14.57 2.39 7.27
C TYR A 260 15.86 1.66 6.90
N GLY A 261 16.39 1.91 5.69
CA GLY A 261 17.64 1.31 5.26
C GLY A 261 18.82 1.67 6.16
N SER A 262 18.90 2.93 6.62
CA SER A 262 19.98 3.36 7.51
C SER A 262 19.90 2.69 8.88
N VAL A 263 18.70 2.59 9.43
CA VAL A 263 18.43 1.96 10.73
C VAL A 263 18.73 0.47 10.68
N PHE A 264 18.26 -0.24 9.65
CA PHE A 264 18.50 -1.69 9.53
C PHE A 264 19.94 -2.04 9.19
N LEU A 265 20.64 -1.21 8.42
CA LEU A 265 22.07 -1.38 8.19
C LEU A 265 22.86 -1.21 9.50
N ALA A 266 22.54 -0.17 10.28
CA ALA A 266 23.17 0.04 11.59
C ALA A 266 22.85 -1.11 12.56
N ALA A 267 21.60 -1.56 12.62
CA ALA A 267 21.18 -2.68 13.45
C ALA A 267 21.85 -4.00 13.06
N GLY A 268 21.96 -4.29 11.76
CA GLY A 268 22.62 -5.48 11.23
C GLY A 268 24.12 -5.53 11.55
N LEU A 269 24.75 -4.37 11.73
CA LEU A 269 26.15 -4.22 12.12
C LEU A 269 26.36 -4.29 13.64
N LEU A 270 25.52 -3.60 14.41
CA LEU A 270 25.72 -3.37 15.84
C LEU A 270 25.22 -4.51 16.73
N LEU A 271 24.20 -5.25 16.29
CA LEU A 271 23.49 -6.22 17.12
C LEU A 271 23.79 -7.64 16.66
N ARG A 272 23.99 -8.56 17.61
CA ARG A 272 24.21 -9.99 17.34
C ARG A 272 22.98 -10.69 16.76
N ASN A 273 21.78 -10.31 17.17
CA ASN A 273 20.52 -10.78 16.60
C ASN A 273 19.74 -9.60 15.98
N PRO A 274 19.60 -9.54 14.65
CA PRO A 274 19.03 -8.40 13.95
C PRO A 274 17.50 -8.48 13.88
N ILE A 275 16.90 -9.59 14.33
CA ILE A 275 15.44 -9.75 14.41
C ILE A 275 14.88 -8.95 15.58
N ILE A 276 15.59 -8.90 16.71
CA ILE A 276 15.19 -8.14 17.90
C ILE A 276 14.90 -6.65 17.59
N PRO A 277 15.83 -5.88 16.99
CA PRO A 277 15.57 -4.48 16.67
C PRO A 277 14.43 -4.33 15.65
N ALA A 278 14.28 -5.28 14.72
CA ALA A 278 13.19 -5.27 13.75
C ALA A 278 11.83 -5.38 14.43
N VAL A 279 11.68 -6.30 15.38
CA VAL A 279 10.43 -6.48 16.12
C VAL A 279 10.14 -5.24 16.98
N VAL A 280 11.15 -4.68 17.65
CA VAL A 280 10.98 -3.47 18.47
C VAL A 280 10.50 -2.30 17.62
N ILE A 281 11.13 -2.05 16.47
CA ILE A 281 10.72 -0.97 15.56
C ILE A 281 9.34 -1.27 14.96
N LEU A 282 9.03 -2.52 14.60
CA LEU A 282 7.73 -2.87 14.05
C LEU A 282 6.60 -2.64 15.06
N ILE A 283 6.81 -3.02 16.33
CA ILE A 283 5.86 -2.75 17.42
C ILE A 283 5.71 -1.24 17.63
N TRP A 284 6.83 -0.51 17.64
CA TRP A 284 6.83 0.94 17.78
C TRP A 284 6.02 1.64 16.69
N GLU A 285 6.31 1.30 15.43
CA GLU A 285 5.64 1.85 14.25
C GLU A 285 4.17 1.41 14.16
N GLY A 286 3.84 0.21 14.64
CA GLY A 286 2.47 -0.31 14.69
C GLY A 286 1.59 0.36 15.74
N ILE A 287 2.16 0.71 16.90
CA ILE A 287 1.45 1.38 17.99
C ILE A 287 1.52 2.91 17.84
N ASN A 288 2.20 3.43 16.82
CA ASN A 288 2.48 4.86 16.68
C ASN A 288 1.23 5.76 16.78
N GLY A 289 0.08 5.31 16.26
CA GLY A 289 -1.19 6.06 16.37
C GLY A 289 -1.75 6.19 17.78
N PHE A 290 -1.21 5.48 18.77
CA PHE A 290 -1.60 5.52 20.18
C PHE A 290 -0.57 6.19 21.08
N LEU A 291 0.60 6.55 20.53
CA LEU A 291 1.69 7.15 21.31
C LEU A 291 1.52 8.67 21.46
N PRO A 292 2.00 9.29 22.55
CA PRO A 292 2.08 10.74 22.69
C PRO A 292 2.89 11.41 21.55
N ASP A 293 2.57 12.67 21.21
CA ASP A 293 3.16 13.44 20.09
C ASP A 293 4.69 13.36 19.95
N ILE A 294 5.42 13.37 21.06
CA ILE A 294 6.89 13.33 21.07
C ILE A 294 7.40 11.99 20.53
N LEU A 295 6.71 10.90 20.87
CA LEU A 295 7.05 9.54 20.47
C LEU A 295 6.67 9.30 19.01
N GLN A 296 5.58 9.94 18.53
CA GLN A 296 5.20 9.92 17.12
C GLN A 296 6.27 10.55 16.22
N LYS A 297 6.84 11.69 16.64
CA LYS A 297 7.91 12.39 15.90
C LYS A 297 9.22 11.59 15.82
N LEU A 298 9.37 10.52 16.59
CA LEU A 298 10.54 9.64 16.54
C LEU A 298 10.38 8.51 15.52
N SER A 299 9.15 8.26 15.05
CA SER A 299 8.85 7.26 14.03
C SER A 299 9.21 7.73 12.63
N VAL A 300 9.76 6.83 11.81
CA VAL A 300 10.03 7.09 10.40
C VAL A 300 8.72 7.25 9.64
N LEU A 301 7.70 6.46 10.00
CA LEU A 301 6.39 6.50 9.37
C LEU A 301 5.70 7.86 9.50
N PHE A 302 5.87 8.56 10.63
CA PHE A 302 5.32 9.91 10.84
C PHE A 302 5.77 10.90 9.76
N TYR A 303 7.07 10.89 9.44
CA TYR A 303 7.62 11.73 8.37
C TYR A 303 7.17 11.27 6.97
N LEU A 304 7.04 9.96 6.75
CA LEU A 304 6.59 9.44 5.45
C LEU A 304 5.12 9.76 5.16
N GLN A 305 4.25 9.64 6.17
CA GLN A 305 2.82 9.99 6.05
C GLN A 305 2.63 11.47 5.76
N SER A 306 3.49 12.34 6.32
CA SER A 306 3.46 13.79 6.06
C SER A 306 3.82 14.15 4.61
N VAL A 307 4.53 13.27 3.88
CA VAL A 307 4.88 13.46 2.47
C VAL A 307 3.78 12.95 1.53
N CYS A 308 2.90 12.06 1.99
CA CYS A 308 1.83 11.50 1.18
C CYS A 308 0.77 12.57 0.80
N PRO A 309 0.30 12.59 -0.46
CA PRO A 309 -0.61 13.64 -0.96
C PRO A 309 -2.04 13.52 -0.42
N THR A 310 -2.50 12.31 -0.11
CA THR A 310 -3.85 12.05 0.37
C THR A 310 -3.77 11.34 1.72
N PRO A 311 -4.58 11.75 2.72
CA PRO A 311 -4.62 11.05 4.00
C PRO A 311 -5.10 9.61 3.79
N ALA A 312 -4.60 8.67 4.62
CA ALA A 312 -5.16 7.33 4.59
C ALA A 312 -6.67 7.39 4.91
N PRO A 313 -7.51 6.65 4.17
CA PRO A 313 -8.90 6.51 4.54
C PRO A 313 -8.98 5.96 5.98
N ILE A 314 -9.65 6.71 6.85
CA ILE A 314 -10.03 6.25 8.18
C ILE A 314 -11.32 5.47 7.97
N GLU A 315 -11.28 4.18 8.26
CA GLU A 315 -12.44 3.30 8.13
C GLU A 315 -13.62 3.90 8.91
N ASN A 316 -14.78 4.05 8.25
CA ASN A 316 -15.94 4.80 8.77
C ASN A 316 -16.59 4.15 10.02
N ASP A 317 -16.08 3.01 10.48
CA ASP A 317 -16.64 2.20 11.57
C ASP A 317 -15.88 2.34 12.91
N VAL A 318 -14.91 3.25 12.99
CA VAL A 318 -14.17 3.52 14.23
C VAL A 318 -15.00 4.44 15.13
N PRO A 319 -15.28 4.08 16.41
CA PRO A 319 -16.02 4.93 17.33
C PRO A 319 -15.41 6.34 17.41
N PRO A 320 -16.21 7.42 17.47
CA PRO A 320 -15.73 8.80 17.44
C PRO A 320 -14.72 9.12 18.56
N VAL A 321 -14.78 8.38 19.68
CA VAL A 321 -13.81 8.49 20.78
C VAL A 321 -12.43 7.92 20.39
N LEU A 322 -12.38 6.77 19.71
CA LEU A 322 -11.12 6.25 19.16
C LEU A 322 -10.59 7.17 18.05
N ARG A 323 -11.46 7.79 17.26
CA ARG A 323 -11.05 8.76 16.23
C ARG A 323 -10.39 10.01 16.83
N LEU A 324 -10.80 10.42 18.04
CA LEU A 324 -10.19 11.53 18.78
C LEU A 324 -8.84 11.15 19.41
N LEU A 325 -8.68 9.89 19.83
CA LEU A 325 -7.43 9.34 20.38
C LEU A 325 -6.38 9.03 19.31
N ILE A 326 -6.82 8.66 18.09
CA ILE A 326 -5.98 8.34 16.93
C ILE A 326 -5.67 9.60 16.11
N ALA A 327 -6.10 10.79 16.56
CA ALA A 327 -5.84 12.04 15.86
C ALA A 327 -4.33 12.18 15.59
N PRO A 328 -3.90 12.06 14.32
CA PRO A 328 -2.48 12.04 14.01
C PRO A 328 -1.89 13.40 14.40
N ALA A 329 -0.72 13.40 15.04
CA ALA A 329 0.00 14.63 15.35
C ALA A 329 0.11 15.50 14.08
N GLU A 330 0.00 16.83 14.24
CA GLU A 330 -0.12 17.76 13.12
C GLU A 330 0.91 17.44 12.03
N PRO A 331 0.47 17.18 10.77
CA PRO A 331 1.37 16.77 9.72
C PRO A 331 2.41 17.87 9.49
N VAL A 332 3.67 17.49 9.68
CA VAL A 332 4.80 18.40 9.48
C VAL A 332 4.88 18.75 7.99
N GLY A 333 5.17 20.01 7.67
CA GLY A 333 5.32 20.43 6.27
C GLY A 333 6.25 19.47 5.49
N PRO A 334 5.91 19.07 4.23
CA PRO A 334 6.63 18.02 3.52
C PRO A 334 8.15 18.24 3.43
N ALA A 335 8.58 19.50 3.31
CA ALA A 335 10.00 19.88 3.29
C ALA A 335 10.70 19.59 4.64
N MET A 336 10.03 19.90 5.75
CA MET A 336 10.55 19.63 7.09
C MET A 336 10.61 18.12 7.37
N ALA A 337 9.66 17.35 6.84
CA ALA A 337 9.70 15.90 6.95
C ALA A 337 10.87 15.28 6.18
N VAL A 338 11.14 15.76 4.96
CA VAL A 338 12.31 15.36 4.17
C VAL A 338 13.60 15.69 4.91
N LEU A 339 13.74 16.92 5.42
CA LEU A 339 14.94 17.36 6.15
C LEU A 339 15.15 16.58 7.44
N GLY A 340 14.09 16.35 8.21
CA GLY A 340 14.14 15.55 9.44
C GLY A 340 14.63 14.13 9.14
N LEU A 341 14.08 13.50 8.09
CA LEU A 341 14.49 12.15 7.72
C LEU A 341 15.93 12.07 7.21
N LEU A 342 16.37 13.06 6.43
CA LEU A 342 17.77 13.17 5.99
C LEU A 342 18.72 13.33 7.18
N MET A 343 18.34 14.15 8.16
CA MET A 343 19.12 14.36 9.37
C MET A 343 19.24 13.09 10.21
N VAL A 344 18.12 12.39 10.45
CA VAL A 344 18.11 11.09 11.16
C VAL A 344 18.99 10.07 10.44
N THR A 345 18.83 9.95 9.11
CA THR A 345 19.65 9.06 8.28
C THR A 345 21.14 9.38 8.42
N ALA A 346 21.52 10.67 8.36
CA ALA A 346 22.91 11.10 8.48
C ALA A 346 23.51 10.78 9.85
N ILE A 347 22.75 10.98 10.94
CA ILE A 347 23.17 10.67 12.31
C ILE A 347 23.38 9.16 12.47
N VAL A 348 22.43 8.35 12.01
CA VAL A 348 22.50 6.88 12.10
C VAL A 348 23.68 6.33 11.31
N LEU A 349 23.88 6.81 10.06
CA LEU A 349 25.02 6.40 9.25
C LEU A 349 26.36 6.86 9.84
N PHE A 350 26.40 8.03 10.47
CA PHE A 350 27.59 8.50 11.17
C PHE A 350 27.92 7.58 12.35
N ALA A 351 26.94 7.23 13.19
CA ALA A 351 27.12 6.29 14.29
C ALA A 351 27.59 4.92 13.80
N ALA A 352 26.96 4.39 12.75
CA ALA A 352 27.36 3.13 12.12
C ALA A 352 28.80 3.18 11.58
N ALA A 353 29.19 4.29 10.93
CA ALA A 353 30.55 4.48 10.43
C ALA A 353 31.60 4.51 11.56
N GLN A 354 31.27 5.06 12.73
CA GLN A 354 32.17 4.99 13.90
C GLN A 354 32.27 3.57 14.46
N ALA A 355 31.16 2.82 14.47
CA ALA A 355 31.15 1.45 14.95
C ALA A 355 31.98 0.50 14.07
N VAL A 356 31.86 0.59 12.73
CA VAL A 356 32.66 -0.24 11.79
C VAL A 356 34.17 -0.05 12.01
N ARG A 357 34.61 1.16 12.36
CA ARG A 357 36.04 1.44 12.61
C ARG A 357 36.60 0.63 13.76
N LYS A 358 35.78 0.33 14.77
CA LYS A 358 36.15 -0.44 15.96
C LYS A 358 35.84 -1.93 15.83
N LEU A 359 35.26 -2.36 14.71
CA LEU A 359 34.77 -3.73 14.56
C LEU A 359 35.93 -4.69 14.28
N GLU A 360 36.18 -5.61 15.20
CA GLU A 360 37.14 -6.69 15.04
C GLU A 360 36.38 -7.97 14.69
N ILE A 361 36.75 -8.62 13.58
CA ILE A 361 36.11 -9.87 13.18
C ILE A 361 36.83 -11.00 13.90
N ASN A 362 36.18 -11.63 14.87
CA ASN A 362 36.65 -12.86 15.48
C ASN A 362 35.71 -14.00 15.11
N TYR A 363 36.15 -14.86 14.18
CA TYR A 363 35.36 -16.01 13.71
C TYR A 363 35.40 -17.21 14.68
N SER A 364 36.10 -17.08 15.81
CA SER A 364 36.40 -18.20 16.71
C SER A 364 35.35 -18.46 17.79
N THR A 365 34.31 -17.63 17.90
CA THR A 365 33.35 -17.67 19.03
C THR A 365 31.89 -17.86 18.64
N ASP A 366 31.61 -18.19 17.37
CA ASP A 366 30.27 -18.59 16.88
C ASP A 366 30.30 -20.03 16.34
#